data_AF-A0A9D4GV80-F1
#
_entry.id   AF-A0A9D4GV80-F1
#
_cell.length_a   1.000
_cell.length_b   1.000
_cell.length_c   1.000
_cell.angle_alpha   90.00
_cell.angle_beta   90.00
_cell.angle_gamma   90.00
#
_symmetry.space_group_name_H-M   'P 1'
#
loop_
_entity.id
_entity.type
_entity.pdbx_description
1 polymer ?
#
loop_
_entity_poly.entity_id
_entity_poly.type
_entity_poly.pdbx_seq_one_letter_code
_entity_poly.pdbx_strand_id
1 'polypeptide(L)'
;MNSLPAVNSVPAMSYEIPICSKFSASYEIPTCSKFSASYEIPTCSKFSASYEIPTCSKFSASYEIPTCSKFSANYEIPTCSKFSAGYEL
;
A
#
# COMPACT_ATOMS: atom_id res chain seq x y z
N MET A 1 12.14 4.33 4.56
CA MET A 1 10.83 4.60 5.20
C MET A 1 10.38 5.97 4.75
N ASN A 2 9.20 6.05 4.12
CA ASN A 2 8.56 7.33 3.84
C ASN A 2 7.60 7.59 5.00
N SER A 3 7.87 8.61 5.80
CA SER A 3 6.98 9.04 6.89
C SER A 3 6.11 10.19 6.36
N LEU A 4 4.79 10.03 6.45
CA LEU A 4 3.83 11.06 6.04
C LEU A 4 3.42 11.91 7.25
N PRO A 5 3.12 13.21 7.10
CA PRO A 5 2.62 14.03 8.21
C PRO A 5 1.21 13.63 8.64
N ALA A 6 0.82 13.97 9.88
CA ALA A 6 -0.54 13.75 10.40
C ALA A 6 -1.53 14.60 9.60
N VAL A 7 -2.37 13.95 8.81
CA VAL A 7 -3.29 14.61 7.88
C VAL A 7 -4.67 13.99 7.99
N ASN A 8 -5.68 14.84 7.86
CA ASN A 8 -7.07 14.37 7.88
C ASN A 8 -7.35 13.39 6.72
N SER A 9 -6.60 13.51 5.62
CA SER A 9 -6.60 12.57 4.50
C SER A 9 -5.21 12.56 3.87
N VAL A 10 -4.65 11.38 3.64
CA VAL A 10 -3.47 11.25 2.78
C VAL A 10 -3.97 11.34 1.32
N PRO A 11 -3.31 12.10 0.43
CA PRO A 11 -3.59 12.04 -0.99
C PRO A 11 -3.54 10.59 -1.47
N ALA A 12 -4.40 10.22 -2.42
CA ALA A 12 -4.32 8.89 -3.02
C ALA A 12 -2.93 8.73 -3.68
N MET A 13 -2.21 7.69 -3.29
CA MET A 13 -0.90 7.39 -3.84
C MET A 13 -1.07 6.37 -4.97
N SER A 14 -0.61 6.71 -6.17
CA SER A 14 -0.58 5.79 -7.31
C SER A 14 0.86 5.67 -7.81
N TYR A 15 1.31 4.44 -7.98
CA TYR A 15 2.65 4.11 -8.44
C TYR A 15 2.57 3.21 -9.67
N GLU A 16 2.97 3.74 -10.81
CA GLU A 16 3.28 2.94 -12.00
C GLU A 16 4.76 2.58 -11.95
N ILE A 17 5.04 1.28 -11.86
CA ILE A 17 6.41 0.78 -11.83
C ILE A 17 6.59 -0.14 -13.03
N PRO A 18 7.61 0.09 -13.88
CA PRO A 18 7.88 -0.80 -15.00
C PRO A 18 8.31 -2.19 -14.51
N ILE A 19 8.65 -3.07 -15.44
CA ILE A 19 9.20 -4.40 -15.12
C ILE A 19 10.35 -4.24 -14.12
N CYS A 20 10.26 -4.93 -12.98
CA CYS A 20 11.35 -4.92 -12.01
C CYS A 20 11.60 -6.30 -11.40
N SER A 21 12.83 -6.56 -10.99
CA SER A 21 13.17 -7.82 -10.31
C SER A 21 12.69 -7.83 -8.86
N LYS A 22 12.69 -6.67 -8.19
CA LYS A 22 12.29 -6.53 -6.79
C LYS A 22 11.70 -5.15 -6.56
N PHE A 23 10.50 -5.09 -6.00
CA PHE A 23 9.89 -3.89 -5.48
C PHE A 23 9.65 -4.04 -3.97
N SER A 24 10.02 -3.03 -3.20
CA SER A 24 9.76 -2.96 -1.77
C SER A 24 9.33 -1.56 -1.39
N ALA A 25 8.21 -1.44 -0.69
CA ALA A 25 7.74 -0.18 -0.14
C ALA A 25 7.33 -0.34 1.33
N SER A 26 7.66 0.66 2.14
CA SER A 26 7.31 0.70 3.55
C SER A 26 6.89 2.12 3.92
N TYR A 27 5.66 2.23 4.41
CA TYR A 27 5.02 3.49 4.78
C TYR A 27 4.67 3.48 6.26
N GLU A 28 5.12 4.52 6.95
CA GLU A 28 4.66 4.85 8.29
C GLU A 28 3.75 6.05 8.16
N ILE A 29 2.48 5.84 8.49
CA ILE A 29 1.42 6.82 8.26
C ILE A 29 0.79 7.11 9.62
N PRO A 30 0.84 8.35 10.10
CA PRO A 30 0.16 8.75 11.32
C PRO A 30 -1.36 8.63 11.20
N THR A 31 -2.08 8.89 12.29
CA THR A 31 -3.53 8.88 12.32
C THR A 31 -4.14 9.68 11.15
N CYS A 32 -5.01 9.03 10.38
CA CYS A 32 -5.66 9.65 9.22
C CYS A 32 -7.13 9.22 9.11
N SER A 33 -8.00 10.05 8.53
CA SER A 33 -9.39 9.63 8.30
C SER A 33 -9.50 8.74 7.06
N LYS A 34 -8.65 8.94 6.06
CA LYS A 34 -8.65 8.17 4.81
C LYS A 34 -7.22 7.96 4.29
N PHE A 35 -6.93 6.73 3.90
CA PHE A 35 -5.72 6.32 3.19
C PHE A 35 -6.10 5.49 1.97
N SER A 36 -5.46 5.77 0.83
CA SER A 36 -5.60 5.00 -0.40
C SER A 36 -4.26 4.88 -1.11
N ALA A 37 -3.87 3.66 -1.46
CA ALA A 37 -2.68 3.39 -2.26
C ALA A 37 -2.98 2.39 -3.38
N SER A 38 -2.37 2.60 -4.55
CA SER A 38 -2.47 1.73 -5.72
C SER A 38 -1.10 1.54 -6.37
N TYR A 39 -0.79 0.30 -6.74
CA TYR A 39 0.43 -0.07 -7.47
C TYR A 39 0.06 -0.82 -8.73
N GLU A 40 0.61 -0.37 -9.86
CA GLU A 40 0.49 -1.05 -11.14
C GLU A 40 1.88 -1.46 -11.59
N ILE A 41 2.11 -2.78 -11.69
CA ILE A 41 3.43 -3.36 -11.99
C ILE A 41 3.29 -4.50 -12.99
N PRO A 42 3.56 -4.30 -14.29
CA PRO A 42 3.32 -5.32 -15.32
C PRO A 42 4.00 -6.67 -15.04
N THR A 43 5.22 -6.63 -14.50
CA THR A 43 5.96 -7.83 -14.11
C THR A 43 6.89 -7.54 -12.95
N CYS A 44 6.83 -8.37 -11.90
CA CYS A 44 7.71 -8.28 -10.75
C CYS A 44 8.15 -9.65 -10.22
N SER A 45 9.45 -9.94 -10.11
CA SER A 45 9.84 -11.23 -9.51
C SER A 45 9.58 -11.29 -7.99
N LYS A 46 9.69 -10.15 -7.29
CA LYS A 46 9.39 -10.06 -5.85
C LYS A 46 8.79 -8.70 -5.49
N PHE A 47 7.54 -8.69 -5.08
CA PHE A 47 6.86 -7.52 -4.55
C PHE A 47 6.70 -7.63 -3.03
N SER A 48 7.03 -6.55 -2.32
CA SER A 48 6.77 -6.40 -0.89
C SER A 48 6.23 -5.00 -0.59
N ALA A 49 5.14 -4.91 0.15
CA ALA A 49 4.65 -3.64 0.69
C ALA A 49 4.26 -3.78 2.15
N SER A 50 4.60 -2.77 2.96
CA SER A 50 4.23 -2.72 4.38
C SER A 50 3.68 -1.34 4.73
N TYR A 51 2.56 -1.33 5.46
CA TYR A 51 1.91 -0.11 5.95
C TYR A 51 1.71 -0.22 7.45
N GLU A 52 2.19 0.78 8.18
CA GLU A 52 1.95 0.94 9.61
C GLU A 52 1.11 2.20 9.82
N ILE A 53 -0.12 2.02 10.30
CA ILE A 53 -1.09 3.10 10.53
C ILE A 53 -1.76 2.92 11.90
N PRO A 54 -1.43 3.73 12.93
CA PRO A 54 -2.01 3.57 14.26
C PRO A 54 -3.54 3.64 14.30
N THR A 55 -4.13 4.53 13.50
CA THR A 55 -5.57 4.73 13.41
C THR A 55 -5.98 5.22 12.02
N CYS A 56 -6.95 4.54 11.41
CA CYS A 56 -7.48 4.93 10.10
C CYS A 56 -9.01 4.73 10.01
N SER A 57 -9.81 5.75 9.68
CA SER A 57 -11.25 5.51 9.50
C SER A 57 -11.55 4.71 8.22
N LYS A 58 -10.79 4.93 7.14
CA LYS A 58 -10.94 4.22 5.87
C LYS A 58 -9.58 3.93 5.25
N PHE A 59 -9.20 2.66 5.21
CA PHE A 59 -8.01 2.18 4.52
C PHE A 59 -8.39 1.46 3.23
N SER A 60 -7.69 1.78 2.14
CA SER A 60 -7.78 1.09 0.87
C SER A 60 -6.39 0.87 0.25
N ALA A 61 -6.10 -0.35 -0.18
CA ALA A 61 -4.91 -0.65 -0.97
C ALA A 61 -5.27 -1.55 -2.16
N SER A 62 -4.70 -1.29 -3.32
CA SER A 62 -4.84 -2.14 -4.51
C SER A 62 -3.48 -2.40 -5.16
N TYR A 63 -3.26 -3.61 -5.65
CA TYR A 63 -2.09 -3.92 -6.46
C TYR A 63 -2.51 -4.71 -7.69
N GLU A 64 -2.09 -4.25 -8.86
CA GLU A 64 -2.27 -4.92 -10.13
C GLU A 64 -0.89 -5.36 -10.61
N ILE A 65 -0.60 -6.67 -10.52
CA ILE A 65 0.74 -7.20 -10.82
C ILE A 65 0.62 -8.45 -11.69
N PRO A 66 0.43 -8.32 -13.01
CA PRO A 66 0.02 -9.44 -13.86
C PRO A 66 0.94 -10.65 -13.85
N THR A 67 2.22 -10.41 -13.64
CA THR A 67 3.21 -11.48 -13.49
C THR A 67 4.04 -11.25 -12.23
N CYS A 68 3.71 -11.97 -11.16
CA CYS A 68 4.48 -11.94 -9.92
C CYS A 68 4.92 -13.31 -9.43
N SER A 69 6.23 -13.52 -9.20
CA SER A 69 6.71 -14.79 -8.64
C SER A 69 6.56 -14.85 -7.12
N LYS A 70 6.65 -13.72 -6.42
CA LYS A 70 6.46 -13.61 -4.96
C LYS A 70 5.82 -12.28 -4.63
N PHE A 71 4.63 -12.32 -4.05
CA PHE A 71 3.91 -11.14 -3.58
C PHE A 71 3.75 -11.20 -2.06
N SER A 72 3.98 -10.06 -1.40
CA SER A 72 3.72 -9.90 0.04
C SER A 72 3.23 -8.49 0.31
N ALA A 73 2.10 -8.36 1.01
CA ALA A 73 1.60 -7.10 1.51
C ALA A 73 1.22 -7.26 2.99
N ASN A 74 1.66 -6.33 3.83
CA ASN A 74 1.38 -6.31 5.26
C ASN A 74 0.77 -4.96 5.66
N TYR A 75 -0.24 -5.01 6.53
CA TYR A 75 -0.93 -3.84 7.04
C TYR A 75 -1.08 -3.97 8.55
N GLU A 76 -0.42 -3.10 9.30
CA GLU A 76 -0.57 -2.98 10.74
C GLU A 76 -1.46 -1.77 11.04
N ILE A 77 -2.75 -2.03 11.29
CA ILE A 77 -3.76 -0.99 11.53
C ILE A 77 -4.59 -1.32 12.77
N PRO A 78 -4.12 -0.96 13.98
CA PRO A 78 -4.76 -1.35 15.24
C PRO A 78 -6.22 -0.89 15.34
N THR A 79 -6.53 0.29 14.81
CA THR A 79 -7.87 0.85 14.82
C THR A 79 -8.29 1.22 13.40
N CYS A 80 -9.19 0.43 12.81
CA CYS A 80 -9.73 0.69 11.48
C CYS A 80 -11.25 0.51 11.39
N SER A 81 -11.97 1.53 10.91
CA SER A 81 -13.44 1.43 10.74
C SER A 81 -13.85 0.77 9.43
N LYS A 82 -13.06 0.94 8.36
CA LYS A 82 -13.24 0.28 7.08
C LYS A 82 -11.89 -0.06 6.47
N PHE A 83 -11.68 -1.33 6.18
CA PHE A 83 -10.47 -1.84 5.57
C PHE A 83 -10.80 -2.53 4.24
N SER A 84 -10.04 -2.22 3.20
CA SER A 84 -10.10 -2.91 1.92
C SER A 84 -8.68 -3.06 1.37
N ALA A 85 -8.33 -4.28 0.98
CA ALA A 85 -7.09 -4.57 0.28
C ALA A 85 -7.39 -5.55 -0.85
N GLY A 86 -6.96 -5.20 -2.07
CA GLY A 86 -7.13 -6.01 -3.27
C GLY A 86 -5.79 -6.32 -3.92
N TYR A 87 -5.71 -7.49 -4.52
CA TYR A 87 -4.59 -7.90 -5.37
C TYR A 87 -5.16 -8.56 -6.61
N GLU A 88 -4.73 -8.10 -7.78
CA GLU A 88 -5.12 -8.62 -9.08
C GLU A 88 -3.87 -9.05 -9.88
N LEU A 89 -4.03 -10.17 -10.58
CA LEU A 89 -3.09 -10.79 -11.53
C LEU A 89 -3.70 -10.67 -12.93
#